data_AF-A0A352YW49-F1
#
_entry.id   AF-A0A352YW49-F1
#
_cell.length_a   1.000
_cell.length_b   1.000
_cell.length_c   1.000
_cell.angle_alpha   90.00
_cell.angle_beta   90.00
_cell.angle_gamma   90.00
#
_symmetry.space_group_name_H-M   'P 1'
#
loop_
_entity.id
_entity.type
_entity.pdbx_description
1 polymer ?
#
loop_
_entity_poly.entity_id
_entity_poly.type
_entity_poly.pdbx_seq_one_letter_code
_entity_poly.pdbx_strand_id
1 'polypeptide(L)'
;MTTKLSKITMLSEDMLRIANGLHGKLLDLNTLCCDHNNPALLDDEKPVLNISRDRLVDIFDYSENHYCLSPGQVIRFGKYCGLDLPDLISLMIKAEWESLISTIVRYSSTDPQLNLSTALRNIEFTDKYIRDFKPDTGKFYLLIKDLTQGDNEIRYSVVNFLINELLAGKKFLRGTGQTGIIYSDRKNNELIMLAEADESQREEYNELKMRWIEKSAELEDYLLLLEQKKRSNLNSEDNYFSHFWKEESVKATLICRIEKLKIVLSIMKEMPGLTYRELLTMADDRLKSAETKKNMIRKRIARSQNCIYSDSFGIRDSYITEDLKNKYTKAVKTLLKEIWFLCHPDTSPGYENLSDEKKKEIDKLWLRIMSSTKEEQQSYSPDMLLYHVPDMEQLESVYYMLCRILNIDPKHYETGNRLEFMISTGASLNELIEFLKHEIAQISLQLTNLELIQDEYTNDIQAQKYRRANENISKHTGKLKEEIGELRSRLQLLKNEIINQLKNAN
;
A
#
# COMPACT_ATOMS: atom_id res chain seq x y z
N MET A 1 -19.78 8.16 0.17
CA MET A 1 -18.99 9.04 1.06
C MET A 1 -19.17 10.46 0.59
N THR A 2 -19.54 11.38 1.49
CA THR A 2 -19.68 12.81 1.19
C THR A 2 -18.37 13.36 0.65
N THR A 3 -18.41 13.95 -0.54
CA THR A 3 -17.34 14.77 -1.10
C THR A 3 -16.97 15.84 -0.07
N LYS A 4 -15.85 15.64 0.64
CA LYS A 4 -15.24 16.72 1.44
C LYS A 4 -14.92 17.82 0.44
N LEU A 5 -15.73 18.89 0.44
CA LEU A 5 -15.38 20.16 -0.18
C LEU A 5 -13.92 20.47 0.16
N SER A 6 -13.09 20.63 -0.87
CA SER A 6 -11.66 20.93 -0.74
C SER A 6 -11.50 22.18 0.13
N LYS A 7 -10.96 22.01 1.34
CA LYS A 7 -10.73 23.11 2.28
C LYS A 7 -9.70 24.07 1.66
N ILE A 8 -10.06 25.35 1.51
CA ILE A 8 -9.11 26.40 1.13
C ILE A 8 -8.00 26.45 2.19
N THR A 9 -6.76 26.50 1.73
CA THR A 9 -5.55 26.49 2.58
C THR A 9 -4.76 27.77 2.36
N MET A 10 -4.31 28.36 3.46
CA MET A 10 -3.52 29.59 3.43
C MET A 10 -2.04 29.27 3.18
N LEU A 11 -1.25 30.26 2.73
CA LEU A 11 0.18 30.08 2.46
C LEU A 11 0.94 29.59 3.70
N SER A 12 0.67 30.20 4.86
CA SER A 12 1.28 29.83 6.14
C SER A 12 0.97 28.39 6.56
N GLU A 13 -0.26 27.91 6.33
CA GLU A 13 -0.66 26.52 6.61
C GLU A 13 0.11 25.53 5.75
N ASP A 14 0.34 25.85 4.49
CA ASP A 14 1.09 25.00 3.57
C ASP A 14 2.59 25.02 3.87
N MET A 15 3.16 26.17 4.21
CA MET A 15 4.55 26.25 4.67
C MET A 15 4.81 25.38 5.90
N LEU A 16 3.89 25.38 6.87
CA LEU A 16 3.98 24.49 8.04
C LEU A 16 3.88 23.02 7.64
N ARG A 17 2.95 22.67 6.75
CA ARG A 17 2.81 21.28 6.27
C ARG A 17 4.06 20.79 5.57
N ILE A 18 4.65 21.61 4.70
CA ILE A 18 5.88 21.30 3.98
C ILE A 18 7.04 21.14 4.97
N ALA A 19 7.22 22.10 5.89
CA ALA A 19 8.27 22.07 6.90
C ALA A 19 8.15 20.85 7.84
N ASN A 20 6.93 20.41 8.15
CA ASN A 20 6.67 19.22 8.96
C ASN A 20 6.82 17.90 8.20
N GLY A 21 6.74 17.93 6.86
CA GLY A 21 6.85 16.77 5.98
C GLY A 21 8.28 16.37 5.60
N LEU A 22 9.25 17.28 5.72
CA LEU A 22 10.64 17.07 5.32
C LEU A 22 11.35 16.02 6.21
N HIS A 23 11.71 14.90 5.62
CA HIS A 23 12.61 13.87 6.19
C HIS A 23 12.23 13.31 7.57
N GLY A 24 10.98 13.47 8.01
CA GLY A 24 10.53 13.04 9.34
C GLY A 24 11.21 13.80 10.49
N LYS A 25 11.74 14.99 10.23
CA LYS A 25 12.23 15.93 11.25
C LYS A 25 11.52 17.27 11.08
N LEU A 26 11.05 17.83 12.19
CA LEU A 26 10.50 19.18 12.23
C LEU A 26 11.59 20.17 11.78
N LEU A 27 11.41 20.80 10.62
CA LEU A 27 12.25 21.90 10.18
C LEU A 27 11.98 23.11 11.08
N ASP A 28 13.00 23.59 11.79
CA ASP A 28 12.90 24.84 12.55
C ASP A 28 12.89 26.03 11.57
N LEU A 29 11.71 26.62 11.36
CA LEU A 29 11.51 27.74 10.45
C LEU A 29 12.38 28.96 10.81
N ASN A 30 12.77 29.13 12.08
CA ASN A 30 13.64 30.24 12.48
C ASN A 30 15.02 30.15 11.82
N THR A 31 15.48 28.94 11.51
CA THR A 31 16.76 28.74 10.83
C THR A 31 16.74 29.27 9.40
N LEU A 32 15.57 29.51 8.81
CA LEU A 32 15.44 30.00 7.45
C LEU A 32 15.61 31.53 7.33
N CYS A 33 15.50 32.27 8.43
CA CYS A 33 15.54 33.73 8.49
C CYS A 33 16.98 34.28 8.43
N CYS A 34 17.15 35.47 7.85
CA CYS A 34 18.47 36.06 7.62
C CYS A 34 19.17 36.56 8.89
N ASP A 35 18.42 36.80 9.97
CA ASP A 35 18.91 37.24 11.28
C ASP A 35 19.17 36.08 12.26
N HIS A 36 19.08 34.82 11.79
CA HIS A 36 19.49 33.66 12.57
C HIS A 36 21.01 33.58 12.68
N ASN A 37 21.53 33.09 13.81
CA ASN A 37 22.98 32.99 14.04
C ASN A 37 23.70 32.10 13.01
N ASN A 38 22.99 31.14 12.43
CA ASN A 38 23.48 30.28 11.36
C ASN A 38 22.31 29.98 10.42
N PRO A 39 22.02 30.86 9.45
CA PRO A 39 20.84 30.74 8.61
C PRO A 39 21.04 29.62 7.58
N ALA A 40 19.95 28.93 7.23
CA ALA A 40 19.92 28.01 6.11
C ALA A 40 20.15 28.80 4.81
N LEU A 41 21.09 28.32 4.00
CA LEU A 41 21.49 28.95 2.73
C LEU A 41 21.08 28.05 1.56
N LEU A 42 20.79 28.67 0.42
CA LEU A 42 20.69 27.98 -0.87
C LEU A 42 22.06 27.94 -1.56
N ASP A 43 22.12 27.34 -2.74
CA ASP A 43 23.31 27.25 -3.60
C ASP A 43 23.96 28.62 -3.91
N ASP A 44 23.19 29.70 -3.79
CA ASP A 44 23.65 31.08 -4.00
C ASP A 44 24.25 31.74 -2.75
N GLU A 45 24.50 30.95 -1.68
CA GLU A 45 25.02 31.37 -0.38
C GLU A 45 24.17 32.44 0.34
N LYS A 46 22.94 32.68 -0.12
CA LYS A 46 22.01 33.62 0.50
C LYS A 46 21.00 32.89 1.39
N PRO A 47 20.49 33.54 2.46
CA PRO A 47 19.45 32.97 3.30
C PRO A 47 18.23 32.49 2.51
N VAL A 48 17.61 31.40 2.94
CA VAL A 48 16.36 30.89 2.35
C VAL A 48 15.29 31.97 2.39
N LEU A 49 15.07 32.59 3.54
CA LEU A 49 14.20 33.75 3.71
C LEU A 49 15.03 35.00 4.08
N ASN A 50 14.91 36.04 3.27
CA ASN A 50 15.46 37.37 3.52
C ASN A 50 14.48 38.22 4.36
N ILE A 51 14.04 37.66 5.48
CA ILE A 51 13.21 38.32 6.49
C ILE A 51 13.76 38.01 7.89
N SER A 52 13.45 38.86 8.87
CA SER A 52 13.78 38.60 10.27
C SER A 52 12.85 37.55 10.89
N ARG A 53 13.27 36.96 12.02
CA ARG A 53 12.42 36.05 12.81
C ARG A 53 11.14 36.70 13.30
N ASP A 54 11.16 37.98 13.64
CA ASP A 54 9.93 38.70 14.03
C ASP A 54 8.92 38.74 12.86
N ARG A 55 9.39 39.04 11.64
CA ARG A 55 8.55 39.02 10.44
C ARG A 55 8.08 37.63 10.05
N LEU A 56 8.81 36.58 10.43
CA LEU A 56 8.38 35.21 10.24
C LEU A 56 7.13 34.90 11.08
N VAL A 57 7.06 35.41 12.32
CA VAL A 57 5.87 35.26 13.18
C VAL A 57 4.67 35.96 12.54
N ASP A 58 4.88 37.15 11.98
CA ASP A 58 3.83 37.96 11.34
C ASP A 58 3.20 37.28 10.10
N ILE A 59 3.83 36.26 9.51
CA ILE A 59 3.23 35.46 8.42
C ILE A 59 2.09 34.59 8.96
N PHE A 60 2.16 34.17 10.23
CA PHE A 60 1.17 33.31 10.88
C PHE A 60 0.04 34.10 11.55
N ASP A 61 0.25 35.40 11.78
CA ASP A 61 -0.79 36.30 12.25
C ASP A 61 -1.56 36.90 11.07
N TYR A 62 -2.87 36.69 11.03
CA TYR A 62 -3.77 37.20 9.98
C TYR A 62 -4.50 38.48 10.42
N SER A 63 -3.97 39.17 11.42
CA SER A 63 -4.40 40.49 11.90
C SER A 63 -3.81 41.64 11.04
N GLU A 64 -3.91 42.88 11.51
CA GLU A 64 -3.43 44.07 10.78
C GLU A 64 -1.93 44.02 10.43
N ASN A 65 -1.15 43.30 11.25
CA ASN A 65 0.31 43.18 11.13
C ASN A 65 0.75 42.03 10.20
N HIS A 66 -0.19 41.34 9.54
CA HIS A 66 0.15 40.22 8.66
C HIS A 66 1.23 40.57 7.63
N TYR A 67 2.27 39.75 7.57
CA TYR A 67 3.35 39.89 6.60
C TYR A 67 3.12 39.00 5.38
N CYS A 68 2.73 39.60 4.25
CA CYS A 68 2.62 38.87 2.99
C CYS A 68 4.01 38.56 2.43
N LEU A 69 4.35 37.27 2.30
CA LEU A 69 5.57 36.86 1.62
C LEU A 69 5.52 37.24 0.13
N SER A 70 6.68 37.60 -0.43
CA SER A 70 6.78 37.80 -1.87
C SER A 70 7.00 36.46 -2.59
N PRO A 71 6.61 36.34 -3.87
CA PRO A 71 6.87 35.14 -4.67
C PRO A 71 8.34 34.74 -4.68
N GLY A 72 9.25 35.73 -4.64
CA GLY A 72 10.70 35.52 -4.58
C GLY A 72 11.19 34.89 -3.27
N GLN A 73 10.51 35.12 -2.15
CA GLN A 73 10.81 34.46 -0.87
C GLN A 73 10.26 33.04 -0.84
N VAL A 74 9.05 32.88 -1.38
CA VAL A 74 8.33 31.60 -1.41
C VAL A 74 9.02 30.58 -2.31
N ILE A 75 9.53 30.99 -3.47
CA ILE A 75 10.28 30.09 -4.35
C ILE A 75 11.59 29.62 -3.71
N ARG A 76 12.27 30.46 -2.91
CA ARG A 76 13.48 30.06 -2.18
C ARG A 76 13.16 29.03 -1.11
N PHE A 77 12.08 29.24 -0.36
CA PHE A 77 11.56 28.27 0.58
C PHE A 77 11.24 26.94 -0.10
N GLY A 78 10.49 26.98 -1.21
CA GLY A 78 10.11 25.77 -1.93
C GLY A 78 11.31 25.02 -2.52
N LYS A 79 12.31 25.74 -3.06
CA LYS A 79 13.56 25.13 -3.55
C LYS A 79 14.33 24.45 -2.42
N TYR A 80 14.47 25.11 -1.27
CA TYR A 80 15.10 24.52 -0.08
C TYR A 80 14.39 23.25 0.38
N CYS A 81 13.06 23.24 0.29
CA CYS A 81 12.21 22.11 0.64
C CYS A 81 12.14 21.01 -0.43
N GLY A 82 12.80 21.19 -1.59
CA GLY A 82 12.79 20.23 -2.69
C GLY A 82 11.41 20.04 -3.33
N LEU A 83 10.61 21.10 -3.43
CA LEU A 83 9.29 21.05 -4.06
C LEU A 83 9.39 21.00 -5.59
N ASP A 84 8.46 20.26 -6.19
CA ASP A 84 8.25 20.18 -7.63
C ASP A 84 7.72 21.52 -8.20
N LEU A 85 7.99 21.79 -9.49
CA LEU A 85 7.62 23.01 -10.21
C LEU A 85 6.13 23.40 -10.09
N PRO A 86 5.14 22.47 -10.19
CA PRO A 86 3.74 22.81 -9.99
C PRO A 86 3.43 23.31 -8.57
N ASP A 87 4.04 22.70 -7.55
CA ASP A 87 3.86 23.09 -6.15
C ASP A 87 4.57 24.43 -5.87
N LEU A 88 5.75 24.66 -6.46
CA LEU A 88 6.45 25.95 -6.44
C LEU A 88 5.58 27.08 -7.02
N ILE A 89 5.05 26.89 -8.23
CA ILE A 89 4.21 27.89 -8.90
C ILE A 89 2.92 28.11 -8.11
N SER A 90 2.28 27.05 -7.59
CA SER A 90 1.09 27.17 -6.74
C SER A 90 1.34 28.05 -5.52
N LEU A 91 2.45 27.83 -4.82
CA LEU A 91 2.84 28.66 -3.67
C LEU A 91 3.12 30.11 -4.07
N MET A 92 3.76 30.35 -5.22
CA MET A 92 4.01 31.70 -5.73
C MET A 92 2.71 32.43 -6.08
N ILE A 93 1.74 31.75 -6.71
CA ILE A 93 0.40 32.29 -7.00
C ILE A 93 -0.32 32.63 -5.69
N LYS A 94 -0.27 31.74 -4.68
CA LYS A 94 -0.85 32.01 -3.35
C LYS A 94 -0.27 33.25 -2.71
N ALA A 95 1.04 33.46 -2.80
CA ALA A 95 1.71 34.62 -2.23
C ALA A 95 1.23 35.94 -2.86
N GLU A 96 1.09 35.98 -4.20
CA GLU A 96 0.52 37.16 -4.87
C GLU A 96 -0.97 37.34 -4.56
N TRP A 97 -1.72 36.25 -4.46
CA TRP A 97 -3.13 36.28 -4.09
C TRP A 97 -3.34 36.85 -2.69
N GLU A 98 -2.58 36.37 -1.70
CA GLU A 98 -2.63 36.84 -0.31
C GLU A 98 -2.25 38.33 -0.22
N SER A 99 -1.24 38.76 -0.97
CA SER A 99 -0.86 40.18 -1.06
C SER A 99 -1.97 41.05 -1.67
N LEU A 100 -2.65 40.57 -2.72
CA LEU A 100 -3.77 41.27 -3.35
C LEU A 100 -4.94 41.41 -2.37
N ILE A 101 -5.33 40.31 -1.72
CA ILE A 101 -6.46 40.31 -0.78
C ILE A 101 -6.15 41.16 0.45
N SER A 102 -4.92 41.10 0.99
CA SER A 102 -4.47 41.98 2.07
C SER A 102 -4.61 43.45 1.70
N THR A 103 -4.24 43.81 0.47
CA THR A 103 -4.42 45.17 -0.05
C THR A 103 -5.90 45.56 -0.13
N ILE A 104 -6.75 44.69 -0.68
CA ILE A 104 -8.20 44.94 -0.80
C ILE A 104 -8.85 45.09 0.57
N VAL A 105 -8.52 44.24 1.54
CA VAL A 105 -9.05 44.29 2.91
C VAL A 105 -8.66 45.60 3.59
N ARG A 106 -7.39 46.03 3.45
CA ARG A 106 -6.90 47.30 4.03
C ARG A 106 -7.58 48.54 3.46
N TYR A 107 -7.96 48.52 2.17
CA TYR A 107 -8.63 49.64 1.51
C TYR A 107 -10.18 49.53 1.48
N SER A 108 -10.73 48.42 1.97
CA SER A 108 -12.18 48.21 2.09
C SER A 108 -12.70 48.95 3.32
N SER A 109 -13.23 50.16 3.11
CA SER A 109 -13.77 51.04 4.16
C SER A 109 -15.19 50.67 4.62
N THR A 110 -15.78 49.59 4.10
CA THR A 110 -17.22 49.32 4.23
C THR A 110 -17.60 48.23 5.23
N ASP A 111 -16.65 47.43 5.73
CA ASP A 111 -16.97 46.35 6.68
C ASP A 111 -15.86 46.14 7.74
N PRO A 112 -16.02 46.65 8.97
CA PRO A 112 -15.02 46.54 10.04
C PRO A 112 -14.85 45.12 10.60
N GLN A 113 -15.64 44.13 10.13
CA GLN A 113 -15.51 42.72 10.53
C GLN A 113 -14.74 41.86 9.53
N LEU A 114 -14.37 42.39 8.36
CA LEU A 114 -13.62 41.65 7.35
C LEU A 114 -12.12 41.65 7.68
N ASN A 115 -11.63 40.59 8.33
CA ASN A 115 -10.20 40.36 8.53
C ASN A 115 -9.62 39.49 7.39
N LEU A 116 -8.30 39.49 7.23
CA LEU A 116 -7.62 38.80 6.13
C LEU A 116 -7.91 37.29 6.12
N SER A 117 -7.96 36.66 7.29
CA SER A 117 -8.26 35.22 7.43
C SER A 117 -9.66 34.88 6.93
N THR A 118 -10.67 35.69 7.25
CA THR A 118 -12.04 35.45 6.78
C THR A 118 -12.18 35.73 5.29
N ALA A 119 -11.51 36.76 4.77
CA ALA A 119 -11.51 37.08 3.34
C ALA A 119 -10.89 35.96 2.49
N LEU A 120 -9.73 35.42 2.90
CA LEU A 120 -9.03 34.35 2.18
C LEU A 120 -9.79 33.01 2.17
N ARG A 121 -10.61 32.73 3.19
CA ARG A 121 -11.42 31.51 3.28
C ARG A 121 -12.82 31.65 2.69
N ASN A 122 -13.24 32.87 2.34
CA ASN A 122 -14.56 33.13 1.80
C ASN A 122 -14.58 32.88 0.29
N ILE A 123 -15.38 31.89 -0.12
CA ILE A 123 -15.53 31.49 -1.53
C ILE A 123 -16.18 32.61 -2.35
N GLU A 124 -17.21 33.28 -1.85
CA GLU A 124 -17.87 34.37 -2.57
C GLU A 124 -16.94 35.57 -2.78
N PHE A 125 -16.10 35.86 -1.78
CA PHE A 125 -15.08 36.90 -1.86
C PHE A 125 -13.99 36.53 -2.88
N THR A 126 -13.54 35.28 -2.86
CA THR A 126 -12.59 34.75 -3.83
C THR A 126 -13.15 34.85 -5.26
N ASP A 127 -14.41 34.46 -5.46
CA ASP A 127 -15.07 34.42 -6.77
C ASP A 127 -15.24 35.82 -7.36
N LYS A 128 -15.39 36.83 -6.50
CA LYS A 128 -15.49 38.24 -6.90
C LYS A 128 -14.17 38.76 -7.48
N TYR A 129 -13.04 38.49 -6.83
CA TYR A 129 -11.75 39.10 -7.19
C TYR A 129 -10.85 38.22 -8.06
N ILE A 130 -11.12 36.91 -8.15
CA ILE A 130 -10.29 35.99 -8.93
C ILE A 130 -10.28 36.31 -10.43
N ARG A 131 -11.37 36.88 -10.96
CA ARG A 131 -11.48 37.24 -12.39
C ARG A 131 -10.48 38.31 -12.81
N ASP A 132 -10.12 39.19 -11.87
CA ASP A 132 -9.19 40.29 -12.10
C ASP A 132 -7.75 39.94 -11.69
N PHE A 133 -7.55 38.79 -11.04
CA PHE A 133 -6.25 38.34 -10.61
C PHE A 133 -5.47 37.71 -11.77
N LYS A 134 -4.44 38.42 -12.23
CA LYS A 134 -3.54 38.01 -13.31
C LYS A 134 -2.09 38.05 -12.80
N PRO A 135 -1.57 36.93 -12.28
CA PRO A 135 -0.17 36.80 -11.91
C PRO A 135 0.73 37.15 -13.10
N ASP A 136 1.86 37.81 -12.83
CA ASP A 136 2.83 38.14 -13.87
C ASP A 136 3.69 36.92 -14.22
N THR A 137 3.30 36.23 -15.29
CA THR A 137 4.02 35.06 -15.83
C THR A 137 5.49 35.36 -16.14
N GLY A 138 5.81 36.57 -16.63
CA GLY A 138 7.18 36.98 -16.95
C GLY A 138 8.04 37.09 -15.69
N LYS A 139 7.49 37.72 -14.65
CA LYS A 139 8.12 37.80 -13.34
C LYS A 139 8.34 36.42 -12.72
N PHE A 140 7.36 35.52 -12.81
CA PHE A 140 7.47 34.16 -12.26
C PHE A 140 8.53 33.35 -13.00
N TYR A 141 8.52 33.41 -14.33
CA TYR A 141 9.51 32.76 -15.18
C TYR A 141 10.94 33.20 -14.85
N LEU A 142 11.17 34.51 -14.72
CA LEU A 142 12.49 35.04 -14.36
C LEU A 142 12.94 34.57 -12.97
N LEU A 143 12.06 34.63 -11.97
CA LEU A 143 12.37 34.16 -10.62
C LEU A 143 12.74 32.67 -10.59
N ILE A 144 12.02 31.83 -11.33
CA ILE A 144 12.31 30.40 -11.44
C ILE A 144 13.66 30.19 -12.13
N LYS A 145 13.86 30.81 -13.30
CA LYS A 145 15.09 30.69 -14.09
C LYS A 145 16.33 31.13 -13.31
N ASP A 146 16.23 32.23 -12.56
CA ASP A 146 17.34 32.78 -11.78
C ASP A 146 17.75 31.86 -10.62
N LEU A 147 16.83 31.03 -10.13
CA LEU A 147 17.06 30.09 -9.02
C LEU A 147 17.44 28.68 -9.47
N THR A 148 17.05 28.25 -10.68
CA THR A 148 17.25 26.88 -11.18
C THR A 148 18.41 26.74 -12.16
N GLN A 149 19.47 27.57 -12.07
CA GLN A 149 20.56 27.72 -13.06
C GLN A 149 21.35 26.44 -13.50
N GLY A 150 20.92 25.22 -13.15
CA GLY A 150 21.61 23.96 -13.47
C GLY A 150 20.80 22.84 -14.12
N ASP A 151 19.47 22.76 -14.00
CA ASP A 151 18.74 21.54 -14.38
C ASP A 151 17.51 21.84 -15.25
N ASN A 152 17.59 21.44 -16.53
CA ASN A 152 16.56 21.48 -17.57
C ASN A 152 15.98 22.86 -17.91
N GLU A 153 16.02 23.26 -19.20
CA GLU A 153 15.41 24.50 -19.68
C GLU A 153 13.88 24.53 -19.43
N ILE A 154 13.46 25.09 -18.31
CA ILE A 154 12.06 25.44 -18.06
C ILE A 154 11.67 26.47 -19.12
N ARG A 155 10.62 26.18 -19.90
CA ARG A 155 10.11 27.08 -20.95
C ARG A 155 9.08 28.05 -20.37
N TYR A 156 9.04 29.28 -20.89
CA TYR A 156 8.01 30.26 -20.53
C TYR A 156 6.59 29.72 -20.77
N SER A 157 6.39 28.94 -21.84
CA SER A 157 5.10 28.31 -22.15
C SER A 157 4.61 27.36 -21.06
N VAL A 158 5.51 26.64 -20.39
CA VAL A 158 5.18 25.72 -19.28
C VAL A 158 4.76 26.50 -18.04
N VAL A 159 5.47 27.58 -17.70
CA VAL A 159 5.10 28.45 -16.57
C VAL A 159 3.75 29.12 -16.84
N ASN A 160 3.54 29.63 -18.05
CA ASN A 160 2.27 30.23 -18.46
C ASN A 160 1.11 29.23 -18.39
N PHE A 161 1.34 28.03 -18.89
CA PHE A 161 0.38 26.93 -18.83
C PHE A 161 0.00 26.61 -17.38
N LEU A 162 0.98 26.38 -16.52
CA LEU A 162 0.75 26.04 -15.12
C LEU A 162 -0.01 27.14 -14.37
N ILE A 163 0.33 28.41 -14.60
CA ILE A 163 -0.41 29.53 -14.00
C ILE A 163 -1.88 29.50 -14.44
N ASN A 164 -2.14 29.35 -15.73
CA ASN A 164 -3.51 29.32 -16.25
C ASN A 164 -4.30 28.10 -15.74
N GLU A 165 -3.67 26.92 -15.69
CA GLU A 165 -4.28 25.69 -15.17
C GLU A 165 -4.56 25.76 -13.66
N LEU A 166 -3.68 26.40 -12.89
CA LEU A 166 -3.84 26.55 -11.45
C LEU A 166 -4.91 27.58 -11.10
N LEU A 167 -5.03 28.64 -11.90
CA LEU A 167 -6.12 29.62 -11.82
C LEU A 167 -7.45 29.01 -12.26
N ALA A 168 -7.44 28.19 -13.32
CA ALA A 168 -8.60 27.43 -13.78
C ALA A 168 -9.07 26.48 -12.67
N GLY A 169 -10.32 26.64 -12.23
CA GLY A 169 -10.87 25.85 -11.13
C GLY A 169 -10.28 26.17 -9.74
N LYS A 170 -9.51 27.26 -9.60
CA LYS A 170 -8.94 27.75 -8.32
C LYS A 170 -8.08 26.70 -7.61
N LYS A 171 -7.41 25.84 -8.39
CA LYS A 171 -6.60 24.71 -7.89
C LYS A 171 -5.46 25.20 -6.99
N PHE A 172 -4.91 26.39 -7.26
CA PHE A 172 -3.89 27.00 -6.42
C PHE A 172 -4.35 27.25 -4.98
N LEU A 173 -5.65 27.27 -4.64
CA LEU A 173 -6.12 27.44 -3.25
C LEU A 173 -6.11 26.15 -2.42
N ARG A 174 -5.84 25.01 -3.07
CA ARG A 174 -5.73 23.70 -2.43
C ARG A 174 -4.35 23.54 -1.78
N GLY A 175 -4.22 22.59 -0.86
CA GLY A 175 -2.97 22.41 -0.10
C GLY A 175 -1.84 21.89 -1.00
N THR A 176 -0.62 22.34 -0.74
CA THR A 176 0.60 21.83 -1.41
C THR A 176 0.72 20.31 -1.29
N GLY A 177 1.16 19.65 -2.37
CA GLY A 177 1.18 18.20 -2.50
C GLY A 177 -0.04 17.61 -3.24
N GLN A 178 -1.15 18.34 -3.41
CA GLN A 178 -2.23 17.90 -4.33
C GLN A 178 -1.96 18.32 -5.78
N THR A 179 -1.23 19.41 -5.99
CA THR A 179 -0.88 19.96 -7.30
C THR A 179 0.25 19.16 -7.97
N GLY A 180 1.29 18.75 -7.22
CA GLY A 180 2.32 17.82 -7.68
C GLY A 180 1.83 16.38 -7.96
N ILE A 181 0.71 15.94 -7.36
CA ILE A 181 0.08 14.64 -7.71
C ILE A 181 -0.52 14.68 -9.13
N ILE A 182 -1.02 15.85 -9.55
CA ILE A 182 -1.68 16.01 -10.85
C ILE A 182 -0.65 16.10 -11.98
N TYR A 183 0.55 16.63 -11.73
CA TYR A 183 1.60 16.79 -12.74
C TYR A 183 2.91 16.20 -12.23
N SER A 184 3.37 15.08 -12.80
CA SER A 184 4.58 14.36 -12.36
C SER A 184 5.83 15.06 -12.89
N ASP A 185 6.79 15.37 -12.00
CA ASP A 185 7.77 16.42 -12.28
C ASP A 185 9.19 15.95 -12.64
N ARG A 186 9.39 14.70 -13.06
CA ARG A 186 10.79 14.26 -13.26
C ARG A 186 11.47 14.83 -14.50
N LYS A 187 10.75 15.40 -15.48
CA LYS A 187 11.37 15.94 -16.73
C LYS A 187 10.65 17.10 -17.44
N ASN A 188 9.64 17.76 -16.86
CA ASN A 188 8.75 18.71 -17.58
C ASN A 188 8.02 18.14 -18.83
N ASN A 189 8.31 16.90 -19.26
CA ASN A 189 7.77 16.31 -20.48
C ASN A 189 6.24 16.23 -20.46
N GLU A 190 5.66 15.85 -19.32
CA GLU A 190 4.20 15.82 -19.14
C GLU A 190 3.61 17.23 -19.29
N LEU A 191 4.24 18.22 -18.66
CA LEU A 191 3.80 19.61 -18.67
C LEU A 191 3.92 20.25 -20.06
N ILE A 192 4.98 19.93 -20.82
CA ILE A 192 5.17 20.40 -22.18
C ILE A 192 4.10 19.79 -23.09
N MET A 193 3.89 18.48 -23.00
CA MET A 193 2.85 17.77 -23.76
C MET A 193 1.45 18.35 -23.46
N LEU A 194 1.14 18.57 -22.18
CA LEU A 194 -0.13 19.16 -21.78
C LEU A 194 -0.23 20.63 -22.21
N ALA A 195 0.85 21.39 -22.25
CA ALA A 195 0.82 22.77 -22.75
C ALA A 195 0.54 22.88 -24.25
N GLU A 196 0.87 21.84 -25.02
CA GLU A 196 0.69 21.79 -26.48
C GLU A 196 -0.65 21.15 -26.89
N ALA A 197 -1.43 20.61 -25.95
CA ALA A 197 -2.66 19.87 -26.21
C ALA A 197 -3.94 20.72 -26.13
N ASP A 198 -5.00 20.24 -26.82
CA ASP A 198 -6.31 20.87 -26.81
C ASP A 198 -6.98 20.78 -25.42
N GLU A 199 -7.77 21.78 -25.04
CA GLU A 199 -8.47 21.84 -23.74
C GLU A 199 -9.29 20.58 -23.45
N SER A 200 -10.04 20.06 -24.43
CA SER A 200 -10.82 18.83 -24.28
C SER A 200 -9.95 17.60 -23.97
N GLN A 201 -8.77 17.48 -24.59
CA GLN A 201 -7.87 16.35 -24.35
C GLN A 201 -7.19 16.46 -22.98
N ARG A 202 -6.88 17.69 -22.55
CA ARG A 202 -6.30 17.96 -21.23
C ARG A 202 -7.28 17.62 -20.11
N GLU A 203 -8.54 17.99 -20.26
CA GLU A 203 -9.61 17.64 -19.31
C GLU A 203 -9.77 16.12 -19.20
N GLU A 204 -9.88 15.42 -20.34
CA GLU A 204 -10.00 13.96 -20.38
C GLU A 204 -8.79 13.27 -19.72
N TYR A 205 -7.56 13.70 -20.05
CA TYR A 205 -6.35 13.16 -19.44
C TYR A 205 -6.32 13.37 -17.93
N ASN A 206 -6.64 14.57 -17.44
CA ASN A 206 -6.62 14.88 -16.01
C ASN A 206 -7.66 14.05 -15.24
N GLU A 207 -8.88 13.89 -15.80
CA GLU A 207 -9.91 13.06 -15.21
C GLU A 207 -9.46 11.59 -15.12
N LEU A 208 -8.93 11.04 -16.22
CA LEU A 208 -8.44 9.67 -16.26
C LEU A 208 -7.24 9.45 -15.34
N LYS A 209 -6.30 10.39 -15.28
CA LYS A 209 -5.13 10.29 -14.39
C LYS A 209 -5.55 10.25 -12.92
N MET A 210 -6.48 11.14 -12.51
CA MET A 210 -7.02 11.12 -11.15
C MET A 210 -7.72 9.80 -10.83
N ARG A 211 -8.56 9.32 -11.75
CA ARG A 211 -9.26 8.03 -11.59
C ARG A 211 -8.30 6.85 -11.54
N TRP A 212 -7.22 6.88 -12.31
CA TRP A 212 -6.16 5.87 -12.27
C TRP A 212 -5.42 5.87 -10.94
N ILE A 213 -5.07 7.05 -10.40
CA ILE A 213 -4.44 7.18 -9.07
C ILE A 213 -5.37 6.61 -7.99
N GLU A 214 -6.65 6.96 -8.02
CA GLU A 214 -7.65 6.46 -7.08
C GLU A 214 -7.78 4.93 -7.15
N LYS A 215 -7.94 4.37 -8.36
CA LYS A 215 -8.06 2.93 -8.57
C LYS A 215 -6.79 2.18 -8.20
N SER A 216 -5.63 2.75 -8.48
CA SER A 216 -4.35 2.17 -8.08
C SER A 216 -4.18 2.17 -6.56
N ALA A 217 -4.61 3.22 -5.86
CA ALA A 217 -4.58 3.26 -4.40
C ALA A 217 -5.55 2.26 -3.78
N GLU A 218 -6.74 2.12 -4.38
CA GLU A 218 -7.72 1.08 -4.01
C GLU A 218 -7.12 -0.33 -4.16
N LEU A 219 -6.44 -0.61 -5.28
CA LEU A 219 -5.76 -1.89 -5.48
C LEU A 219 -4.72 -2.17 -4.39
N GLU A 220 -3.88 -1.19 -4.06
CA GLU A 220 -2.89 -1.30 -2.98
C GLU A 220 -3.54 -1.62 -1.62
N ASP A 221 -4.68 -0.99 -1.32
CA ASP A 221 -5.45 -1.24 -0.10
C ASP A 221 -6.05 -2.65 -0.05
N TYR A 222 -6.65 -3.12 -1.14
CA TYR A 222 -7.22 -4.47 -1.23
C TYR A 222 -6.15 -5.56 -1.12
N LEU A 223 -4.99 -5.38 -1.76
CA LEU A 223 -3.87 -6.31 -1.65
C LEU A 223 -3.35 -6.41 -0.22
N LEU A 224 -3.19 -5.26 0.45
CA LEU A 224 -2.80 -5.25 1.86
C LEU A 224 -3.84 -5.96 2.72
N LEU A 225 -5.13 -5.66 2.53
CA LEU A 225 -6.22 -6.25 3.31
C LEU A 225 -6.30 -7.77 3.14
N LEU A 226 -6.09 -8.27 1.92
CA LEU A 226 -6.02 -9.70 1.63
C LEU A 226 -4.89 -10.36 2.42
N GLU A 227 -3.68 -9.81 2.39
CA GLU A 227 -2.54 -10.36 3.13
C GLU A 227 -2.75 -10.30 4.66
N GLN A 228 -3.33 -9.20 5.16
CA GLN A 228 -3.72 -9.10 6.57
C GLN A 228 -4.73 -10.19 6.96
N LYS A 229 -5.67 -10.51 6.06
CA LYS A 229 -6.66 -11.56 6.31
C LYS A 229 -6.04 -12.95 6.32
N LYS A 230 -5.14 -13.24 5.36
CA LYS A 230 -4.36 -14.49 5.35
C LYS A 230 -3.59 -14.66 6.66
N ARG A 231 -2.94 -13.59 7.13
CA ARG A 231 -2.18 -13.62 8.38
C ARG A 231 -3.06 -13.81 9.61
N SER A 232 -4.22 -13.15 9.65
CA SER A 232 -5.22 -13.33 10.71
C SER A 232 -5.73 -14.77 10.78
N ASN A 233 -6.01 -15.38 9.62
CA ASN A 233 -6.42 -16.78 9.54
C ASN A 233 -5.30 -17.73 9.97
N LEU A 234 -4.06 -17.47 9.56
CA LEU A 234 -2.87 -18.23 9.96
C LEU A 234 -2.65 -18.17 11.47
N ASN A 235 -2.68 -16.98 12.06
CA ASN A 235 -2.53 -16.79 13.51
C ASN A 235 -3.66 -17.50 14.29
N SER A 236 -4.89 -17.49 13.75
CA SER A 236 -6.02 -18.22 14.35
C SER A 236 -5.80 -19.75 14.31
N GLU A 237 -5.25 -20.26 13.21
CA GLU A 237 -4.88 -21.68 13.08
C GLU A 237 -3.75 -22.05 14.03
N ASP A 238 -2.69 -21.24 14.11
CA ASP A 238 -1.56 -21.53 14.98
C ASP A 238 -1.95 -21.48 16.45
N ASN A 239 -2.79 -20.52 16.84
CA ASN A 239 -3.36 -20.47 18.17
C ASN A 239 -4.24 -21.69 18.48
N TYR A 240 -4.92 -22.25 17.47
CA TYR A 240 -5.67 -23.50 17.65
C TYR A 240 -4.72 -24.66 17.94
N PHE A 241 -3.70 -24.87 17.09
CA PHE A 241 -2.79 -25.99 17.28
C PHE A 241 -1.92 -25.85 18.54
N SER A 242 -1.60 -24.64 18.98
CA SER A 242 -0.87 -24.44 20.24
C SER A 242 -1.66 -24.95 21.46
N HIS A 243 -2.99 -24.79 21.46
CA HIS A 243 -3.87 -25.27 22.52
C HIS A 243 -4.22 -26.76 22.40
N PHE A 244 -4.50 -27.26 21.19
CA PHE A 244 -5.09 -28.58 20.97
C PHE A 244 -4.15 -29.61 20.31
N TRP A 245 -2.84 -29.34 20.23
CA TRP A 245 -1.90 -30.22 19.51
C TRP A 245 -1.92 -31.69 19.98
N LYS A 246 -2.12 -31.94 21.28
CA LYS A 246 -2.12 -33.30 21.83
C LYS A 246 -3.32 -34.09 21.30
N GLU A 247 -4.50 -33.52 21.46
CA GLU A 247 -5.77 -34.09 21.02
C GLU A 247 -5.78 -34.30 19.50
N GLU A 248 -5.37 -33.30 18.71
CA GLU A 248 -5.31 -33.39 17.25
C GLU A 248 -4.30 -34.42 16.74
N SER A 249 -3.13 -34.52 17.39
CA SER A 249 -2.13 -35.54 17.05
C SER A 249 -2.65 -36.97 17.29
N VAL A 250 -3.34 -37.19 18.41
CA VAL A 250 -3.98 -38.47 18.74
C VAL A 250 -5.08 -38.78 17.74
N LYS A 251 -5.96 -37.82 17.46
CA LYS A 251 -7.07 -37.94 16.50
C LYS A 251 -6.56 -38.29 15.10
N ALA A 252 -5.56 -37.56 14.59
CA ALA A 252 -4.94 -37.82 13.29
C ALA A 252 -4.33 -39.22 13.20
N THR A 253 -3.67 -39.67 14.27
CA THR A 253 -3.08 -41.01 14.35
C THR A 253 -4.15 -42.10 14.33
N LEU A 254 -5.27 -41.90 15.04
CA LEU A 254 -6.39 -42.85 15.05
C LEU A 254 -7.08 -42.95 13.69
N ILE A 255 -7.34 -41.82 13.02
CA ILE A 255 -7.97 -41.78 11.69
C ILE A 255 -7.12 -42.56 10.67
N CYS A 256 -5.82 -42.26 10.61
CA CYS A 256 -4.86 -42.94 9.75
C CYS A 256 -4.85 -44.47 10.01
N ARG A 257 -4.89 -44.88 11.28
CA ARG A 257 -4.93 -46.29 11.66
C ARG A 257 -6.25 -46.98 11.29
N ILE A 258 -7.38 -46.29 11.44
CA ILE A 258 -8.70 -46.79 11.03
C ILE A 258 -8.76 -46.98 9.52
N GLU A 259 -8.28 -46.03 8.73
CA GLU A 259 -8.23 -46.16 7.28
C GLU A 259 -7.34 -47.33 6.86
N LYS A 260 -6.18 -47.52 7.50
CA LYS A 260 -5.33 -48.70 7.27
C LYS A 260 -6.10 -50.00 7.44
N LEU A 261 -6.84 -50.13 8.55
CA LEU A 261 -7.61 -51.34 8.83
C LEU A 261 -8.80 -51.52 7.87
N LYS A 262 -9.43 -50.44 7.40
CA LYS A 262 -10.47 -50.53 6.35
C LYS A 262 -9.90 -51.03 5.03
N ILE A 263 -8.71 -50.56 4.64
CA ILE A 263 -8.03 -51.05 3.43
C ILE A 263 -7.69 -52.53 3.60
N VAL A 264 -7.15 -52.94 4.76
CA VAL A 264 -6.88 -54.35 5.07
C VAL A 264 -8.15 -55.20 4.91
N LEU A 265 -9.29 -54.77 5.46
CA LEU A 265 -10.55 -55.49 5.29
C LEU A 265 -11.01 -55.57 3.83
N SER A 266 -10.80 -54.52 3.03
CA SER A 266 -11.10 -54.55 1.58
C SER A 266 -10.25 -55.60 0.88
N ILE A 267 -8.94 -55.59 1.11
CA ILE A 267 -8.00 -56.53 0.48
C ILE A 267 -8.30 -57.96 0.92
N MET A 268 -8.63 -58.18 2.20
CA MET A 268 -9.05 -59.50 2.70
C MET A 268 -10.27 -60.06 1.98
N LYS A 269 -11.24 -59.20 1.63
CA LYS A 269 -12.44 -59.62 0.87
C LYS A 269 -12.13 -59.88 -0.60
N GLU A 270 -11.22 -59.10 -1.19
CA GLU A 270 -10.79 -59.25 -2.58
C GLU A 270 -9.90 -60.49 -2.80
N MET A 271 -9.05 -60.82 -1.82
CA MET A 271 -8.04 -61.88 -1.91
C MET A 271 -8.02 -62.73 -0.62
N PRO A 272 -8.94 -63.68 -0.46
CA PRO A 272 -8.95 -64.58 0.68
C PRO A 272 -7.73 -65.53 0.66
N GLY A 273 -7.01 -65.63 1.79
CA GLY A 273 -5.85 -66.51 1.95
C GLY A 273 -4.49 -65.81 2.15
N LEU A 274 -4.44 -64.48 2.00
CA LEU A 274 -3.23 -63.71 2.31
C LEU A 274 -2.94 -63.66 3.81
N THR A 275 -1.67 -63.67 4.18
CA THR A 275 -1.28 -63.53 5.58
C THR A 275 -1.50 -62.10 6.06
N TYR A 276 -1.74 -61.92 7.37
CA TYR A 276 -1.93 -60.60 7.96
C TYR A 276 -0.77 -59.62 7.68
N ARG A 277 0.45 -60.15 7.54
CA ARG A 277 1.64 -59.34 7.25
C ARG A 277 1.66 -58.82 5.80
N GLU A 278 1.26 -59.64 4.84
CA GLU A 278 1.13 -59.24 3.43
C GLU A 278 0.03 -58.21 3.24
N LEU A 279 -1.12 -58.42 3.89
CA LEU A 279 -2.25 -57.48 3.89
C LEU A 279 -1.87 -56.10 4.44
N LEU A 280 -1.08 -56.03 5.51
CA LEU A 280 -0.59 -54.77 6.07
C LEU A 280 0.35 -54.03 5.12
N THR A 281 1.21 -54.77 4.41
CA THR A 281 2.19 -54.19 3.48
C THR A 281 1.47 -53.57 2.27
N MET A 282 0.52 -54.30 1.69
CA MET A 282 -0.32 -53.78 0.60
C MET A 282 -1.21 -52.61 1.04
N ALA A 283 -1.66 -52.63 2.30
CA ALA A 283 -2.44 -51.52 2.85
C ALA A 283 -1.60 -50.24 3.01
N ASP A 284 -0.32 -50.36 3.38
CA ASP A 284 0.59 -49.22 3.48
C ASP A 284 0.80 -48.55 2.12
N ASP A 285 0.95 -49.33 1.03
CA ASP A 285 1.09 -48.78 -0.33
C ASP A 285 -0.13 -47.98 -0.79
N ARG A 286 -1.32 -48.35 -0.30
CA ARG A 286 -2.61 -47.68 -0.61
C ARG A 286 -2.94 -46.52 0.33
N LEU A 287 -2.18 -46.28 1.40
CA LEU A 287 -2.53 -45.33 2.48
C LEU A 287 -2.09 -43.87 2.26
N LYS A 288 -1.61 -43.52 1.07
CA LYS A 288 -0.93 -42.24 0.79
C LYS A 288 -1.73 -40.99 1.21
N SER A 289 -3.05 -40.97 1.03
CA SER A 289 -3.89 -39.79 1.32
C SER A 289 -4.15 -39.54 2.81
N ALA A 290 -4.22 -40.58 3.63
CA ALA A 290 -4.35 -40.45 5.08
C ALA A 290 -3.04 -39.98 5.71
N GLU A 291 -1.93 -40.48 5.16
CA GLU A 291 -0.59 -40.16 5.64
C GLU A 291 -0.18 -38.73 5.31
N THR A 292 -0.54 -38.23 4.13
CA THR A 292 -0.36 -36.80 3.78
C THR A 292 -1.13 -35.89 4.73
N LYS A 293 -2.40 -36.20 5.05
CA LYS A 293 -3.21 -35.44 6.03
C LYS A 293 -2.60 -35.46 7.43
N LYS A 294 -2.14 -36.62 7.89
CA LYS A 294 -1.46 -36.76 9.19
C LYS A 294 -0.16 -35.95 9.23
N ASN A 295 0.64 -35.99 8.18
CA ASN A 295 1.88 -35.22 8.07
C ASN A 295 1.61 -33.72 8.02
N MET A 296 0.55 -33.29 7.35
CA MET A 296 0.10 -31.89 7.34
C MET A 296 -0.23 -31.39 8.75
N ILE A 297 -0.98 -32.16 9.55
CA ILE A 297 -1.29 -31.82 10.94
C ILE A 297 -0.01 -31.75 11.79
N ARG A 298 0.91 -32.69 11.62
CA ARG A 298 2.21 -32.66 12.32
C ARG A 298 3.01 -31.39 11.99
N LYS A 299 3.06 -30.99 10.71
CA LYS A 299 3.71 -29.75 10.29
C LYS A 299 3.05 -28.52 10.92
N ARG A 300 1.71 -28.44 10.92
CA ARG A 300 0.96 -27.34 11.54
C ARG A 300 1.22 -27.25 13.05
N ILE A 301 1.27 -28.39 13.75
CA ILE A 301 1.64 -28.44 15.17
C ILE A 301 3.06 -27.91 15.37
N ALA A 302 4.03 -28.38 14.59
CA ALA A 302 5.42 -27.91 14.70
C ALA A 302 5.54 -26.40 14.46
N ARG A 303 4.82 -25.86 13.47
CA ARG A 303 4.76 -24.41 13.20
C ARG A 303 4.17 -23.64 14.38
N SER A 304 3.01 -24.07 14.92
CA SER A 304 2.36 -23.41 16.05
C SER A 304 3.20 -23.35 17.33
N GLN A 305 4.17 -24.26 17.47
CA GLN A 305 5.10 -24.28 18.59
C GLN A 305 6.24 -23.27 18.44
N ASN A 306 6.49 -22.77 17.23
CA ASN A 306 7.48 -21.73 16.91
C ASN A 306 6.84 -20.33 16.90
N CYS A 307 5.90 -20.07 17.81
CA CYS A 307 5.30 -18.75 17.96
C CYS A 307 6.31 -17.79 18.61
N ILE A 308 6.51 -16.63 17.99
CA ILE A 308 7.38 -15.58 18.49
C ILE A 308 6.57 -14.68 19.43
N TYR A 309 6.98 -14.64 20.70
CA TYR A 309 6.40 -13.76 21.70
C TYR A 309 7.26 -12.51 21.90
N SER A 310 6.63 -11.37 22.17
CA SER A 310 7.27 -10.11 22.56
C SER A 310 8.26 -10.29 23.72
N ASP A 311 7.87 -11.09 24.73
CA ASP A 311 8.69 -11.39 25.90
C ASP A 311 10.00 -12.13 25.57
N SER A 312 10.06 -12.83 24.42
CA SER A 312 11.23 -13.60 23.98
C SER A 312 12.45 -12.72 23.71
N PHE A 313 12.24 -11.42 23.47
CA PHE A 313 13.31 -10.46 23.19
C PHE A 313 13.66 -9.59 24.40
N GLY A 314 13.01 -9.77 25.55
CA GLY A 314 13.27 -8.98 26.76
C GLY A 314 12.89 -7.50 26.68
N ILE A 315 12.15 -7.10 25.63
CA ILE A 315 11.73 -5.72 25.37
C ILE A 315 10.26 -5.61 25.76
N ARG A 316 9.97 -4.94 26.88
CA ARG A 316 8.60 -4.74 27.40
C ARG A 316 7.89 -3.50 26.85
N ASP A 317 8.63 -2.60 26.22
CA ASP A 317 8.09 -1.35 25.69
C ASP A 317 7.85 -1.46 24.18
N SER A 318 6.61 -1.24 23.76
CA SER A 318 6.22 -1.20 22.35
C SER A 318 6.76 0.08 21.68
N TYR A 319 8.00 0.05 21.20
CA TYR A 319 8.58 1.14 20.38
C TYR A 319 7.91 1.33 19.00
N ILE A 320 6.77 0.69 18.74
CA ILE A 320 6.04 0.82 17.47
C ILE A 320 5.28 2.15 17.53
N THR A 321 5.92 3.21 17.05
CA THR A 321 5.24 4.48 16.80
C THR A 321 4.28 4.33 15.63
N GLU A 322 3.19 5.11 15.64
CA GLU A 322 2.22 5.15 14.54
C GLU A 322 2.88 5.54 13.21
N ASP A 323 3.90 6.39 13.26
CA ASP A 323 4.73 6.77 12.10
C ASP A 323 5.51 5.60 11.51
N LEU A 324 6.12 4.76 12.36
CA LEU A 324 6.85 3.58 11.90
C LEU A 324 5.90 2.57 11.26
N LYS A 325 4.72 2.35 11.85
CA LYS A 325 3.66 1.52 11.28
C LYS A 325 3.18 2.05 9.93
N ASN A 326 2.98 3.37 9.80
CA ASN A 326 2.55 4.00 8.56
C ASN A 326 3.61 3.88 7.46
N LYS A 327 4.88 4.14 7.78
CA LYS A 327 6.01 3.96 6.85
C LYS A 327 6.13 2.52 6.36
N TYR A 328 6.07 1.56 7.29
CA TYR A 328 6.14 0.14 6.96
C TYR A 328 4.94 -0.28 6.09
N THR A 329 3.73 0.16 6.42
CA THR A 329 2.52 -0.13 5.64
C THR A 329 2.62 0.43 4.23
N LYS A 330 3.14 1.65 4.07
CA LYS A 330 3.36 2.26 2.75
C LYS A 330 4.34 1.45 1.91
N ALA A 331 5.47 1.05 2.48
CA ALA A 331 6.46 0.23 1.78
C ALA A 331 5.89 -1.14 1.37
N VAL A 332 5.12 -1.79 2.25
CA VAL A 332 4.44 -3.06 1.94
C VAL A 332 3.45 -2.90 0.80
N LYS A 333 2.63 -1.84 0.79
CA LYS A 333 1.68 -1.56 -0.29
C LYS A 333 2.37 -1.44 -1.64
N THR A 334 3.45 -0.65 -1.70
CA THR A 334 4.24 -0.46 -2.92
C THR A 334 4.80 -1.80 -3.42
N LEU A 335 5.41 -2.59 -2.53
CA LEU A 335 5.99 -3.88 -2.90
C LEU A 335 4.94 -4.90 -3.34
N LEU A 336 3.77 -4.94 -2.68
CA LEU A 336 2.65 -5.82 -3.07
C LEU A 336 2.14 -5.49 -4.47
N LYS A 337 2.01 -4.20 -4.78
CA LYS A 337 1.62 -3.74 -6.11
C LYS A 337 2.64 -4.14 -7.17
N GLU A 338 3.94 -3.98 -6.89
CA GLU A 338 5.01 -4.40 -7.80
C GLU A 338 4.98 -5.91 -8.06
N ILE A 339 4.87 -6.72 -7.00
CA ILE A 339 4.74 -8.18 -7.09
C ILE A 339 3.49 -8.56 -7.91
N TRP A 340 2.38 -7.88 -7.67
CA TRP A 340 1.13 -8.10 -8.39
C TRP A 340 1.29 -7.90 -9.90
N PHE A 341 1.89 -6.77 -10.29
CA PHE A 341 2.16 -6.47 -11.70
C PHE A 341 3.12 -7.44 -12.36
N LEU A 342 4.06 -8.01 -11.61
CA LEU A 342 5.00 -9.00 -12.15
C LEU A 342 4.36 -10.37 -12.36
N CYS A 343 3.32 -10.70 -11.59
CA CYS A 343 2.68 -12.01 -11.62
C CYS A 343 1.53 -12.12 -12.63
N HIS A 344 0.85 -11.02 -12.96
CA HIS A 344 -0.37 -11.09 -13.76
C HIS A 344 -0.03 -11.22 -15.27
N PRO A 345 -0.66 -12.16 -16.02
CA PRO A 345 -0.37 -12.39 -17.44
C PRO A 345 -0.46 -11.13 -18.32
N ASP A 346 -1.51 -10.32 -18.07
CA ASP A 346 -1.80 -9.14 -18.89
C ASP A 346 -0.91 -7.93 -18.56
N THR A 347 -0.26 -7.93 -17.41
CA THR A 347 0.59 -6.80 -17.00
C THR A 347 2.06 -7.18 -16.92
N SER A 348 2.43 -8.45 -16.80
CA SER A 348 3.83 -8.85 -16.69
C SER A 348 4.60 -8.56 -18.00
N PRO A 349 5.74 -7.86 -17.94
CA PRO A 349 6.44 -7.42 -19.14
C PRO A 349 6.97 -8.62 -19.94
N GLY A 350 6.63 -8.68 -21.22
CA GLY A 350 7.08 -9.75 -22.10
C GLY A 350 6.53 -11.13 -21.74
N TYR A 351 5.43 -11.20 -20.97
CA TYR A 351 4.81 -12.46 -20.56
C TYR A 351 4.49 -13.38 -21.74
N GLU A 352 3.99 -12.81 -22.84
CA GLU A 352 3.69 -13.56 -24.07
C GLU A 352 4.91 -14.30 -24.62
N ASN A 353 6.10 -13.67 -24.51
CA ASN A 353 7.38 -14.18 -25.01
C ASN A 353 8.10 -15.12 -24.04
N LEU A 354 7.53 -15.38 -22.85
CA LEU A 354 8.09 -16.34 -21.91
C LEU A 354 7.84 -17.78 -22.36
N SER A 355 8.84 -18.65 -22.12
CA SER A 355 8.68 -20.10 -22.23
C SER A 355 7.62 -20.63 -21.27
N ASP A 356 6.91 -21.70 -21.64
CA ASP A 356 5.89 -22.34 -20.80
C ASP A 356 6.38 -22.78 -19.41
N GLU A 357 7.68 -23.12 -19.30
CA GLU A 357 8.31 -23.48 -18.02
C GLU A 357 8.34 -22.28 -17.06
N LYS A 358 8.73 -21.11 -17.55
CA LYS A 358 8.74 -19.85 -16.79
C LYS A 358 7.32 -19.39 -16.44
N LYS A 359 6.36 -19.51 -17.36
CA LYS A 359 4.95 -19.21 -17.08
C LYS A 359 4.42 -20.05 -15.92
N LYS A 360 4.67 -21.37 -15.94
CA LYS A 360 4.32 -22.27 -14.82
C LYS A 360 5.03 -21.92 -13.52
N GLU A 361 6.25 -21.40 -13.57
CA GLU A 361 6.99 -20.96 -12.39
C GLU A 361 6.38 -19.70 -11.77
N ILE A 362 5.98 -18.73 -12.61
CA ILE A 362 5.23 -17.53 -12.20
C ILE A 362 3.87 -17.94 -11.61
N ASP A 363 3.13 -18.82 -12.26
CA ASP A 363 1.84 -19.31 -11.74
C ASP A 363 1.99 -20.01 -10.38
N LYS A 364 3.06 -20.79 -10.20
CA LYS A 364 3.38 -21.41 -8.90
C LYS A 364 3.72 -20.37 -7.84
N LEU A 365 4.50 -19.35 -8.18
CA LEU A 365 4.81 -18.25 -7.27
C LEU A 365 3.56 -17.46 -6.92
N TRP A 366 2.72 -17.18 -7.90
CA TRP A 366 1.42 -16.56 -7.71
C TRP A 366 0.53 -17.36 -6.77
N LEU A 367 0.37 -18.66 -7.00
CA LEU A 367 -0.36 -19.55 -6.10
C LEU A 367 0.26 -19.59 -4.70
N ARG A 368 1.60 -19.46 -4.58
CA ARG A 368 2.29 -19.39 -3.28
C ARG A 368 2.07 -18.06 -2.55
N ILE A 369 1.95 -16.96 -3.28
CA ILE A 369 1.58 -15.64 -2.73
C ILE A 369 0.10 -15.65 -2.35
N MET A 370 -0.74 -16.23 -3.21
CA MET A 370 -2.18 -16.28 -3.05
C MET A 370 -2.67 -17.26 -2.00
N SER A 371 -1.91 -18.29 -1.65
CA SER A 371 -2.27 -19.24 -0.60
C SER A 371 -1.86 -18.74 0.79
N SER A 372 -2.77 -18.86 1.76
CA SER A 372 -2.51 -18.58 3.19
C SER A 372 -1.55 -19.57 3.86
N THR A 373 -1.11 -20.59 3.13
CA THR A 373 -0.43 -21.78 3.65
C THR A 373 1.05 -21.79 3.29
N LYS A 374 1.80 -20.77 3.73
CA LYS A 374 3.26 -20.90 3.75
C LYS A 374 3.67 -21.78 4.92
N GLU A 375 4.26 -22.94 4.62
CA GLU A 375 4.83 -23.85 5.63
C GLU A 375 5.98 -23.21 6.43
N GLU A 376 6.55 -22.11 5.92
CA GLU A 376 7.73 -21.41 6.46
C GLU A 376 7.38 -20.15 7.26
N GLN A 377 6.10 -19.75 7.34
CA GLN A 377 5.72 -18.54 8.06
C GLN A 377 5.71 -18.77 9.57
N GLN A 378 6.40 -17.88 10.29
CA GLN A 378 6.37 -17.82 11.75
C GLN A 378 5.04 -17.24 12.23
N SER A 379 4.56 -17.74 13.37
CA SER A 379 3.42 -17.16 14.09
C SER A 379 3.94 -16.07 15.04
N TYR A 380 3.16 -15.01 15.23
CA TYR A 380 3.55 -13.87 16.06
C TYR A 380 2.53 -13.68 17.18
N SER A 381 2.93 -13.11 18.32
CA SER A 381 1.99 -12.70 19.36
C SER A 381 1.21 -11.44 18.96
N PRO A 382 -0.03 -11.23 19.46
CA PRO A 382 -0.86 -10.08 19.09
C PRO A 382 -0.20 -8.71 19.26
N ASP A 383 0.72 -8.59 20.22
CA ASP A 383 1.40 -7.34 20.55
C ASP A 383 2.52 -6.97 19.55
N MET A 384 2.84 -7.86 18.60
CA MET A 384 3.90 -7.62 17.60
C MET A 384 3.34 -6.98 16.32
N LEU A 385 4.11 -6.07 15.70
CA LEU A 385 3.76 -5.43 14.42
C LEU A 385 3.38 -6.45 13.34
N LEU A 386 4.20 -7.49 13.23
CA LEU A 386 4.04 -8.56 12.24
C LEU A 386 2.83 -9.45 12.51
N TYR A 387 2.14 -9.33 13.64
CA TYR A 387 0.84 -9.97 13.79
C TYR A 387 -0.20 -9.39 12.82
N HIS A 388 -0.11 -8.08 12.58
CA HIS A 388 -1.09 -7.30 11.82
C HIS A 388 -0.63 -6.93 10.41
N VAL A 389 0.66 -6.98 10.10
CA VAL A 389 1.21 -6.51 8.82
C VAL A 389 2.05 -7.61 8.18
N PRO A 390 2.08 -7.73 6.84
CA PRO A 390 2.91 -8.70 6.12
C PRO A 390 4.41 -8.58 6.41
N ASP A 391 5.12 -9.69 6.23
CA ASP A 391 6.57 -9.77 6.42
C ASP A 391 7.26 -9.24 5.16
N MET A 392 7.97 -8.13 5.30
CA MET A 392 8.61 -7.42 4.19
C MET A 392 9.73 -8.26 3.57
N GLU A 393 10.56 -8.93 4.37
CA GLU A 393 11.68 -9.75 3.85
C GLU A 393 11.15 -10.90 2.98
N GLN A 394 10.02 -11.50 3.39
CA GLN A 394 9.38 -12.53 2.58
C GLN A 394 8.85 -11.98 1.26
N LEU A 395 8.20 -10.81 1.29
CA LEU A 395 7.71 -10.16 0.07
C LEU A 395 8.87 -9.77 -0.86
N GLU A 396 9.95 -9.23 -0.31
CA GLU A 396 11.15 -8.89 -1.08
C GLU A 396 11.77 -10.13 -1.72
N SER A 397 11.88 -11.24 -0.98
CA SER A 397 12.41 -12.50 -1.54
C SER A 397 11.61 -12.99 -2.76
N VAL A 398 10.28 -12.84 -2.70
CA VAL A 398 9.37 -13.19 -3.79
C VAL A 398 9.56 -12.23 -4.96
N TYR A 399 9.63 -10.92 -4.68
CA TYR A 399 9.88 -9.90 -5.69
C TYR A 399 11.19 -10.16 -6.45
N TYR A 400 12.30 -10.37 -5.74
CA TYR A 400 13.59 -10.69 -6.36
C TYR A 400 13.55 -11.98 -7.19
N MET A 401 12.79 -12.99 -6.75
CA MET A 401 12.62 -14.23 -7.50
C MET A 401 11.85 -14.00 -8.81
N LEU A 402 10.79 -13.19 -8.79
CA LEU A 402 10.04 -12.80 -9.98
C LEU A 402 10.92 -12.00 -10.95
N CYS A 403 11.65 -11.00 -10.45
CA CYS A 403 12.60 -10.23 -11.26
C CYS A 403 13.62 -11.15 -11.96
N ARG A 404 14.16 -12.14 -11.25
CA ARG A 404 15.09 -13.12 -11.83
C ARG A 404 14.46 -13.96 -12.95
N ILE A 405 13.24 -14.45 -12.77
CA ILE A 405 12.55 -15.26 -13.79
C ILE A 405 12.32 -14.46 -15.07
N LEU A 406 11.89 -13.21 -14.88
CA LEU A 406 11.57 -12.25 -15.94
C LEU A 406 12.81 -11.54 -16.51
N ASN A 407 14.00 -11.80 -15.96
CA ASN A 407 15.27 -11.17 -16.34
C ASN A 407 15.22 -9.63 -16.27
N ILE A 408 14.64 -9.14 -15.17
CA ILE A 408 14.46 -7.73 -14.85
C ILE A 408 15.47 -7.35 -13.77
N ASP A 409 16.11 -6.20 -13.90
CA ASP A 409 16.95 -5.64 -12.83
C ASP A 409 16.06 -4.99 -11.76
N PRO A 410 16.02 -5.53 -10.52
CA PRO A 410 15.20 -4.99 -9.43
C PRO A 410 15.51 -3.53 -9.08
N LYS A 411 16.74 -3.05 -9.35
CA LYS A 411 17.17 -1.69 -9.02
C LYS A 411 16.81 -0.66 -10.08
N HIS A 412 16.54 -1.11 -11.31
CA HIS A 412 16.28 -0.25 -12.47
C HIS A 412 14.88 -0.47 -13.06
N TYR A 413 14.06 -1.31 -12.43
CA TYR A 413 12.72 -1.61 -12.92
C TYR A 413 11.73 -0.53 -12.44
N GLU A 414 11.52 0.48 -13.28
CA GLU A 414 10.61 1.62 -13.07
C GLU A 414 9.11 1.26 -13.18
N THR A 415 8.68 0.02 -12.95
CA THR A 415 7.26 -0.34 -13.20
C THR A 415 6.28 0.04 -12.12
N GLY A 416 6.74 0.70 -11.05
CA GLY A 416 5.84 1.45 -10.18
C GLY A 416 5.10 2.57 -10.92
N ASN A 417 5.61 3.05 -12.06
CA ASN A 417 5.06 4.21 -12.75
C ASN A 417 5.20 4.13 -14.29
N ARG A 418 4.53 3.14 -14.90
CA ARG A 418 4.46 2.98 -16.38
C ARG A 418 4.03 4.25 -17.11
N LEU A 419 3.12 5.01 -16.48
CA LEU A 419 2.69 6.31 -16.99
C LEU A 419 3.88 7.26 -17.10
N GLU A 420 4.73 7.36 -16.07
CA GLU A 420 5.94 8.18 -16.09
C GLU A 420 6.96 7.67 -17.11
N PHE A 421 7.10 6.35 -17.25
CA PHE A 421 7.97 5.77 -18.27
C PHE A 421 7.52 6.19 -19.67
N MET A 422 6.23 6.03 -20.01
CA MET A 422 5.66 6.44 -21.30
C MET A 422 5.84 7.93 -21.56
N ILE A 423 5.59 8.77 -20.54
CA ILE A 423 5.84 10.22 -20.59
C ILE A 423 7.33 10.51 -20.85
N SER A 424 8.24 9.79 -20.19
CA SER A 424 9.67 10.00 -20.31
C SER A 424 10.22 9.58 -21.68
N THR A 425 9.60 8.58 -22.32
CA THR A 425 9.93 8.11 -23.67
C THR A 425 9.27 8.94 -24.78
N GLY A 426 8.46 9.94 -24.42
CA GLY A 426 7.83 10.86 -25.36
C GLY A 426 6.55 10.32 -26.02
N ALA A 427 5.80 9.45 -25.34
CA ALA A 427 4.50 9.01 -25.82
C ALA A 427 3.54 10.20 -26.02
N SER A 428 2.69 10.13 -27.04
CA SER A 428 1.71 11.17 -27.34
C SER A 428 0.54 11.16 -26.34
N LEU A 429 -0.15 12.30 -26.19
CA LEU A 429 -1.27 12.42 -25.26
C LEU A 429 -2.39 11.41 -25.55
N ASN A 430 -2.68 11.13 -26.83
CA ASN A 430 -3.68 10.14 -27.22
C ASN A 430 -3.28 8.72 -26.79
N GLU A 431 -2.00 8.35 -26.93
CA GLU A 431 -1.49 7.06 -26.47
C GLU A 431 -1.58 6.95 -24.94
N LEU A 432 -1.33 8.03 -24.21
CA LEU A 432 -1.49 8.06 -22.75
C LEU A 432 -2.96 7.97 -22.31
N ILE A 433 -3.88 8.62 -23.00
CA ILE A 433 -5.33 8.54 -22.72
C ILE A 433 -5.81 7.10 -22.92
N GLU A 434 -5.46 6.46 -24.03
CA GLU A 434 -5.85 5.07 -24.30
C GLU A 434 -5.20 4.09 -23.32
N PHE A 435 -3.93 4.33 -22.96
CA PHE A 435 -3.25 3.59 -21.91
C PHE A 435 -3.98 3.71 -20.56
N LEU A 436 -4.34 4.92 -20.13
CA LEU A 436 -5.06 5.15 -18.88
C LEU A 436 -6.44 4.48 -18.88
N LYS A 437 -7.20 4.56 -19.98
CA LYS A 437 -8.48 3.85 -20.13
C LYS A 437 -8.30 2.33 -19.97
N HIS A 438 -7.30 1.77 -20.64
CA HIS A 438 -7.01 0.35 -20.58
C HIS A 438 -6.60 -0.10 -19.16
N GLU A 439 -5.66 0.61 -18.54
CA GLU A 439 -5.18 0.30 -17.18
C GLU A 439 -6.29 0.46 -16.14
N ILE A 440 -7.13 1.49 -16.22
CA ILE A 440 -8.28 1.65 -15.31
C ILE A 440 -9.25 0.47 -15.46
N ALA A 441 -9.52 0.01 -16.68
CA ALA A 441 -10.37 -1.14 -16.92
C ALA A 441 -9.77 -2.44 -16.34
N GLN A 442 -8.47 -2.65 -16.55
CA GLN A 442 -7.73 -3.79 -16.00
C GLN A 442 -7.72 -3.80 -14.47
N ILE A 443 -7.36 -2.67 -13.84
CA ILE A 443 -7.38 -2.53 -12.38
C ILE A 443 -8.79 -2.77 -11.84
N SER A 444 -9.81 -2.24 -12.51
CA SER A 444 -11.21 -2.44 -12.08
C SER A 444 -11.63 -3.91 -12.13
N LEU A 445 -11.26 -4.64 -13.18
CA LEU A 445 -11.50 -6.08 -13.27
C LEU A 445 -10.76 -6.85 -12.16
N GLN A 446 -9.50 -6.49 -11.92
CA GLN A 446 -8.66 -7.11 -10.89
C GLN A 446 -9.20 -6.84 -9.48
N LEU A 447 -9.71 -5.64 -9.20
CA LEU A 447 -10.36 -5.30 -7.95
C LEU A 447 -11.58 -6.21 -7.69
N THR A 448 -12.43 -6.42 -8.69
CA THR A 448 -13.57 -7.35 -8.56
C THR A 448 -13.11 -8.79 -8.28
N ASN A 449 -12.04 -9.25 -8.93
CA ASN A 449 -11.47 -10.57 -8.66
C ASN A 449 -10.89 -10.68 -7.23
N LEU A 450 -10.22 -9.62 -6.76
CA LEU A 450 -9.67 -9.55 -5.41
C LEU A 450 -10.76 -9.53 -4.34
N GLU A 451 -11.87 -8.84 -4.58
CA GLU A 451 -13.05 -8.86 -3.71
C GLU A 451 -13.58 -10.28 -3.52
N LEU A 452 -13.72 -11.04 -4.61
CA LEU A 452 -14.16 -12.44 -4.57
C LEU A 452 -13.18 -13.31 -3.77
N ILE A 453 -11.87 -13.19 -4.03
CA ILE A 453 -10.83 -13.93 -3.31
C ILE A 453 -10.85 -13.56 -1.82
N GLN A 454 -11.02 -12.29 -1.49
CA GLN A 454 -11.07 -11.83 -0.11
C GLN A 454 -12.30 -12.35 0.63
N ASP A 455 -13.45 -12.44 -0.05
CA ASP A 455 -14.66 -13.04 0.50
C ASP A 455 -14.47 -14.53 0.77
N GLU A 456 -13.76 -15.27 -0.09
CA GLU A 456 -13.39 -16.67 0.15
C GLU A 456 -12.54 -16.80 1.42
N TYR A 457 -11.53 -15.95 1.60
CA TYR A 457 -10.69 -15.96 2.81
C TYR A 457 -11.42 -15.52 4.07
N THR A 458 -12.39 -14.61 3.95
CA THR A 458 -13.19 -14.14 5.08
C THR A 458 -14.17 -15.21 5.54
N ASN A 459 -14.75 -15.93 4.57
CA ASN A 459 -15.72 -16.99 4.78
C ASN A 459 -15.10 -18.39 4.85
N ASP A 460 -13.77 -18.48 4.94
CA ASP A 460 -13.07 -19.75 5.11
C ASP A 460 -13.61 -20.51 6.33
N ILE A 461 -14.36 -21.57 6.04
CA ILE A 461 -15.04 -22.43 7.00
C ILE A 461 -14.04 -23.02 7.99
N GLN A 462 -12.82 -23.33 7.55
CA GLN A 462 -11.79 -23.92 8.39
C GLN A 462 -11.21 -22.88 9.36
N ALA A 463 -10.90 -21.68 8.88
CA ALA A 463 -10.49 -20.57 9.74
C ALA A 463 -11.59 -20.17 10.74
N GLN A 464 -12.86 -20.20 10.34
CA GLN A 464 -14.00 -19.96 11.24
C GLN A 464 -14.10 -21.04 12.34
N LYS A 465 -13.86 -22.32 12.00
CA LYS A 465 -13.82 -23.41 12.99
C LYS A 465 -12.73 -23.19 14.03
N TYR A 466 -11.53 -22.78 13.60
CA TYR A 466 -10.43 -22.47 14.51
C TYR A 466 -10.75 -21.29 15.43
N ARG A 467 -11.29 -20.20 14.88
CA ARG A 467 -11.72 -19.04 15.67
C ARG A 467 -12.75 -19.42 16.75
N ARG A 468 -13.81 -20.16 16.38
CA ARG A 468 -14.84 -20.63 17.32
C ARG A 468 -14.28 -21.57 18.40
N ALA A 469 -13.31 -22.41 18.04
CA ALA A 469 -12.65 -23.31 18.99
C ALA A 469 -11.78 -22.54 20.00
N ASN A 470 -11.07 -21.51 19.52
CA ASN A 470 -10.24 -20.65 20.37
C ASN A 470 -11.08 -19.76 21.30
N GLU A 471 -12.30 -19.37 20.91
CA GLU A 471 -13.23 -18.62 21.78
C GLU A 471 -13.77 -19.46 22.95
N ASN A 472 -13.89 -20.78 22.79
CA ASN A 472 -14.48 -21.68 23.78
C ASN A 472 -13.65 -22.95 24.00
N ILE A 473 -12.43 -22.75 24.53
CA ILE A 473 -11.41 -23.80 24.65
C ILE A 473 -11.92 -25.03 25.42
N SER A 474 -12.60 -24.86 26.56
CA SER A 474 -13.03 -26.00 27.39
C SER A 474 -14.08 -26.86 26.69
N LYS A 475 -15.06 -26.22 26.03
CA LYS A 475 -16.13 -26.89 25.28
C LYS A 475 -15.56 -27.67 24.09
N HIS A 476 -14.64 -27.06 23.34
CA HIS A 476 -14.00 -27.73 22.21
C HIS A 476 -13.10 -28.88 22.66
N THR A 477 -12.37 -28.72 23.77
CA THR A 477 -11.59 -29.81 24.38
C THR A 477 -12.47 -31.01 24.72
N GLY A 478 -13.64 -30.78 25.33
CA GLY A 478 -14.61 -31.83 25.64
C GLY A 478 -15.05 -32.59 24.39
N LYS A 479 -15.39 -31.86 23.32
CA LYS A 479 -15.78 -32.43 22.02
C LYS A 479 -14.67 -33.26 21.39
N LEU A 480 -13.43 -32.77 21.39
CA LEU A 480 -12.29 -33.52 20.86
C LEU A 480 -12.05 -34.82 21.63
N LYS A 481 -12.19 -34.82 22.96
CA LYS A 481 -12.05 -36.02 23.78
C LYS A 481 -13.14 -37.06 23.48
N GLU A 482 -14.38 -36.61 23.27
CA GLU A 482 -15.50 -37.47 22.84
C GLU A 482 -15.22 -38.10 21.47
N GLU A 483 -14.84 -37.29 20.47
CA GLU A 483 -14.47 -37.77 19.13
C GLU A 483 -13.30 -38.78 19.17
N ILE A 484 -12.29 -38.54 20.00
CA ILE A 484 -11.18 -39.47 20.22
C ILE A 484 -11.68 -40.79 20.84
N GLY A 485 -12.62 -40.70 21.79
CA GLY A 485 -13.28 -41.87 22.41
C GLY A 485 -14.00 -42.72 21.37
N GLU A 486 -14.82 -42.10 20.52
CA GLU A 486 -15.51 -42.79 19.42
C GLU A 486 -14.55 -43.44 18.44
N LEU A 487 -13.48 -42.74 18.04
CA LEU A 487 -12.46 -43.29 17.14
C LEU A 487 -11.75 -44.50 17.77
N ARG A 488 -11.45 -44.48 19.07
CA ARG A 488 -10.88 -45.64 19.79
C ARG A 488 -11.82 -46.83 19.77
N SER A 489 -13.11 -46.61 20.07
CA SER A 489 -14.13 -47.66 20.01
C SER A 489 -14.26 -48.24 18.60
N ARG A 490 -14.30 -47.39 17.57
CA ARG A 490 -14.38 -47.83 16.17
C ARG A 490 -13.14 -48.60 15.72
N LEU A 491 -11.96 -48.16 16.13
CA LEU A 491 -10.71 -48.89 15.87
C LEU A 491 -10.75 -50.29 16.51
N GLN A 492 -11.27 -50.41 17.74
CA GLN A 492 -11.39 -51.70 18.42
C GLN A 492 -12.38 -52.63 17.72
N LEU A 493 -13.52 -52.11 17.25
CA LEU A 493 -14.49 -52.88 16.46
C LEU A 493 -13.86 -53.44 15.17
N LEU A 494 -13.15 -52.60 14.41
CA LEU A 494 -12.47 -53.03 13.18
C LEU A 494 -11.39 -54.08 13.44
N LYS A 495 -10.63 -53.94 14.54
CA LYS A 495 -9.66 -54.97 14.95
C LYS A 495 -10.34 -56.30 15.24
N ASN A 496 -11.43 -56.28 16.00
CA ASN A 496 -12.19 -57.49 16.33
C ASN A 496 -12.77 -58.15 15.07
N GLU A 497 -13.26 -57.35 14.11
CA GLU A 497 -13.77 -57.84 12.82
C GLU A 497 -12.69 -58.54 12.01
N ILE A 498 -11.51 -57.93 11.88
CA ILE A 498 -10.36 -58.55 11.18
C ILE A 498 -9.96 -59.87 11.85
N ILE A 499 -9.87 -59.89 13.20
CA ILE A 499 -9.51 -61.10 13.95
C ILE A 499 -10.53 -62.22 13.70
N ASN A 500 -11.83 -61.90 13.71
CA ASN A 500 -12.88 -62.88 13.47
C ASN A 500 -12.84 -63.41 12.03
N GLN A 501 -12.60 -62.56 11.04
CA GLN A 501 -12.45 -63.01 9.65
C GLN A 501 -11.21 -63.91 9.46
N LEU A 502 -10.08 -63.58 10.09
CA LEU A 502 -8.88 -64.43 10.05
C LEU A 502 -9.10 -65.79 10.73
N LYS A 503 -9.90 -65.84 11.81
CA LYS A 503 -10.26 -67.09 12.49
C LYS A 503 -11.22 -67.97 11.70
N ASN A 504 -12.05 -67.39 10.84
CA ASN A 504 -13.01 -68.13 10.02
C ASN A 504 -12.41 -68.57 8.67
N ALA A 505 -11.27 -68.00 8.26
CA ALA A 505 -10.58 -68.32 7.01
C ALA A 505 -9.48 -69.39 7.17
N ASN A 506 -9.03 -69.64 8.41
CA ASN A 506 -8.22 -70.79 8.81
C ASN A 506 -9.11 -71.86 9.44
#